data_AF-U3AI63-F1
#
_entry.id   AF-U3AI63-F1
#
_cell.length_a   1.000
_cell.length_b   1.000
_cell.length_c   1.000
_cell.angle_alpha   90.00
_cell.angle_beta   90.00
_cell.angle_gamma   90.00
#
_symmetry.space_group_name_H-M   'P 1'
#
loop_
_entity.id
_entity.type
_entity.pdbx_description
1 polymer ?
#
loop_
_entity_poly.entity_id
_entity_poly.type
_entity_poly.pdbx_seq_one_letter_code
_entity_poly.pdbx_strand_id
1 'polypeptide(L)' 'MVYKLVQAAAKGWRRLKGANQLPMVIEGVKFTDGVIDAKNRAA' A
#
# COMPACT_ATOMS: atom_id res chain seq x y z
N MET A 1 -5.98 15.81 21.25
CA MET A 1 -5.56 14.40 21.42
C MET A 1 -5.80 13.50 20.20
N VAL A 2 -6.47 13.96 19.14
CA VAL A 2 -6.61 13.23 17.86
C VAL A 2 -5.28 13.04 17.13
N TYR A 3 -4.37 14.03 17.16
CA TYR A 3 -3.05 13.93 16.52
C TYR A 3 -2.25 12.71 16.99
N LYS A 4 -2.21 12.45 18.30
CA LYS A 4 -1.48 11.29 18.85
C LYS A 4 -2.10 9.95 18.44
N LEU A 5 -3.43 9.89 18.31
CA LEU A 5 -4.14 8.69 17.83
C LEU A 5 -3.84 8.42 16.35
N VAL A 6 -3.86 9.45 15.51
CA VAL A 6 -3.49 9.35 14.09
C VAL A 6 -2.03 8.92 13.92
N GLN A 7 -1.12 9.49 14.72
CA GLN A 7 0.31 9.10 14.71
C GLN A 7 0.53 7.65 15.13
N ALA A 8 -0.24 7.12 16.09
CA ALA A 8 -0.17 5.72 16.50
C ALA A 8 -0.70 4.78 15.40
N ALA A 9 -1.82 5.13 14.77
CA ALA A 9 -2.41 4.34 13.67
C ALA A 9 -1.52 4.35 12.41
N ALA A 10 -0.87 5.49 12.12
CA ALA A 10 0.02 5.63 10.97
C ALA A 10 1.20 4.64 10.98
N LYS A 11 1.60 4.13 12.16
CA LYS A 11 2.63 3.08 12.27
C LYS A 11 2.19 1.73 11.69
N GLY A 12 0.89 1.46 11.67
CA GLY A 12 0.32 0.24 11.10
C GLY A 12 0.00 0.33 9.60
N TRP A 13 0.05 1.54 9.02
CA TRP A 13 -0.21 1.73 7.60
C TRP A 13 0.99 1.29 6.78
N ARG A 14 0.82 0.22 6.02
CA ARG A 14 1.81 -0.25 5.07
C ARG A 14 1.94 0.80 3.95
N ARG A 15 3.09 1.47 3.89
CA ARG A 15 3.37 2.45 2.82
C ARG A 15 3.52 1.72 1.50
N LEU A 16 2.77 2.14 0.49
CA LEU A 16 3.04 1.77 -0.90
C LEU A 16 4.40 2.34 -1.27
N LYS A 17 5.32 1.48 -1.72
CA LYS A 17 6.65 1.91 -2.17
C LYS A 17 6.55 2.52 -3.57
N GLY A 18 6.22 3.81 -3.64
CA GLY A 18 6.27 4.60 -4.87
C GLY A 18 5.01 5.41 -5.11
N ALA A 19 5.16 6.65 -5.56
CA ALA A 19 4.05 7.58 -5.81
C ALA A 19 3.06 7.08 -6.89
N ASN A 20 3.53 6.23 -7.81
CA ASN A 20 2.74 5.75 -8.96
C ASN A 20 2.03 4.40 -8.69
N GLN A 21 1.98 3.93 -7.45
CA GLN A 21 1.30 2.66 -7.10
C GLN A 21 -0.17 2.85 -6.75
N LEU A 22 -0.61 4.07 -6.50
CA LEU A 22 -2.01 4.37 -6.18
C LEU A 22 -2.99 3.95 -7.30
N PRO A 23 -2.72 4.22 -8.60
CA PRO A 23 -3.58 3.74 -9.67
C PRO A 23 -3.71 2.20 -9.69
N MET A 24 -2.61 1.49 -9.41
CA MET A 24 -2.59 0.02 -9.40
C MET A 24 -3.40 -0.58 -8.24
N VAL A 25 -3.43 0.11 -7.09
CA VAL A 25 -4.32 -0.26 -5.97
C VAL A 25 -5.78 -0.06 -6.35
N ILE A 26 -6.10 1.03 -7.05
CA ILE A 26 -7.46 1.31 -7.55
C ILE A 26 -7.88 0.24 -8.58
N GLU A 27 -6.97 -0.23 -9.42
CA GLU A 27 -7.17 -1.32 -10.39
C GLU A 27 -7.26 -2.72 -9.75
N GLY A 28 -7.05 -2.84 -8.43
CA GLY A 28 -7.17 -4.12 -7.72
C GLY A 28 -5.95 -5.03 -7.85
N VAL A 29 -4.79 -4.51 -8.26
CA VAL A 29 -3.54 -5.28 -8.31
C VAL A 29 -3.15 -5.75 -6.90
N LYS A 30 -2.73 -7.01 -6.76
CA LYS A 30 -2.29 -7.56 -5.47
C LYS A 30 -0.92 -7.02 -5.07
N PHE A 31 -0.85 -6.49 -3.85
CA PHE A 31 0.38 -6.07 -3.20
C PHE A 31 0.68 -6.99 -2.01
N THR A 32 1.88 -7.56 -1.98
CA THR A 32 2.39 -8.29 -0.82
C THR A 32 3.47 -7.44 -0.17
N ASP A 33 3.28 -7.09 1.09
CA ASP A 33 4.22 -6.23 1.85
C ASP A 33 4.57 -4.87 1.20
N GLY A 34 3.65 -4.33 0.39
CA GLY A 34 3.82 -3.02 -0.26
C GLY A 34 4.64 -3.07 -1.54
N VAL A 35 4.90 -4.28 -2.04
CA VAL A 35 5.53 -4.55 -3.34
C VAL A 35 4.50 -5.25 -4.23
N ILE A 36 4.50 -4.90 -5.51
CA ILE A 36 3.64 -5.54 -6.51
C ILE A 36 4.05 -7.00 -6.61
N ASP A 37 3.09 -7.91 -6.47
CA ASP A 37 3.33 -9.31 -6.76
C ASP A 37 3.36 -9.52 -8.28
N ALA A 38 4.56 -9.37 -8.88
CA ALA A 38 4.78 -9.43 -10.33
C ALA A 38 4.39 -10.79 -10.96
N LYS A 39 4.09 -11.80 -10.13
CA LYS A 39 3.70 -13.15 -10.59
C LYS A 39 2.34 -13.20 -11.28
N ASN A 40 1.47 -12.21 -11.07
CA ASN A 40 0.14 -12.19 -11.68
C ASN A 40 0.10 -11.64 -13.12
N ARG A 41 1.23 -11.22 -13.72
CA ARG A 41 1.26 -10.63 -15.07
C ARG A 41 1.72 -11.60 -16.18
N ALA A 42 1.92 -12.89 -15.87
CA ALA A 42 2.43 -13.89 -16.81
C ALA A 42 1.47 -15.07 -17.03
N ALA A 43 0.16 -14.84 -16.92
CA ALA A 43 -0.88 -15.80 -17.30
C ALA A 43 -1.79 -15.19 -18.36
#